data_AF-A0A1F4Y3I2-F1
#
_entry.id   AF-A0A1F4Y3I2-F1
#
_cell.length_a   1.000
_cell.length_b   1.000
_cell.length_c   1.000
_cell.angle_alpha   90.00
_cell.angle_beta   90.00
_cell.angle_gamma   90.00
#
_symmetry.space_group_name_H-M   'P 1'
#
loop_
_entity.id
_entity.type
_entity.pdbx_description
1 polymer ?
#
loop_
_entity_poly.entity_id
_entity_poly.type
_entity_poly.pdbx_seq_one_letter_code
_entity_poly.pdbx_strand_id
1 'polypeptide(L)'
;MDESQNSEKKPQLSWAQPISSVKPTPMKSAQVPPKKGTDGENHTMRNLIITVVAILVVMGIAWAVTGDKKSSDTTNTSPTATSTTTGSTGTQTGTTSSNTQVSFPSGALVIASPQNAGLEIAVSNVVVQVPTWVVIYENYNGQPGNVLGAALFTKDRSSGAVDLLRGTLPGQTYFAGEARDDGDHMFSMTNDPATRDTNGNPITLKFETK
;
A
#
# COMPACT_ATOMS: atom_id res chain seq x y z
N MET A 1 28.54 53.35 49.98
CA MET A 1 27.24 52.69 50.20
C MET A 1 26.58 52.59 48.83
N ASP A 2 26.18 51.47 48.27
CA ASP A 2 26.15 50.10 48.75
C ASP A 2 26.22 49.19 47.52
N GLU A 3 26.98 48.11 47.66
CA GLU A 3 27.18 47.04 46.69
C GLU A 3 26.11 45.98 46.94
N SER A 4 25.20 45.76 45.99
CA SER A 4 24.16 44.72 46.13
C SER A 4 24.28 43.71 44.99
N GLN A 5 24.96 42.62 45.30
CA GLN A 5 25.09 41.44 44.46
C GLN A 5 23.73 40.71 44.38
N ASN A 6 23.20 40.51 43.17
CA ASN A 6 22.08 39.61 42.93
C ASN A 6 22.61 38.29 42.38
N SER A 7 22.52 37.25 43.20
CA SER A 7 23.10 35.93 42.95
C SER A 7 22.25 35.10 41.99
N GLU A 8 22.84 34.67 40.89
CA GLU A 8 22.30 33.62 40.01
C GLU A 8 22.32 32.27 40.72
N LYS A 9 21.15 31.73 41.10
CA LYS A 9 21.00 30.35 41.54
C LYS A 9 20.95 29.42 40.32
N LYS A 10 22.08 28.77 40.01
CA LYS A 10 22.13 27.63 39.07
C LYS A 10 21.52 26.38 39.71
N PRO A 11 20.64 25.63 39.02
CA PRO A 11 20.15 24.35 39.52
C PRO A 11 21.26 23.29 39.48
N GLN A 12 21.51 22.69 40.65
CA GLN A 12 22.45 21.59 40.83
C GLN A 12 21.85 20.31 40.23
N LEU A 13 22.44 19.79 39.15
CA LEU A 13 22.18 18.44 38.64
C LEU A 13 22.72 17.41 39.65
N SER A 14 21.84 16.71 40.36
CA SER A 14 22.23 15.58 41.19
C SER A 14 22.47 14.35 40.31
N TRP A 15 23.74 13.98 40.12
CA TRP A 15 24.12 12.68 39.60
C TRP A 15 24.39 11.72 40.76
N ALA A 16 23.99 10.46 40.55
CA ALA A 16 24.28 9.24 41.33
C ALA A 16 23.19 8.76 42.32
N GLN A 17 22.54 7.66 41.94
CA GLN A 17 22.26 6.58 42.86
C GLN A 17 22.99 5.31 42.36
N PRO A 18 23.75 4.60 43.20
CA PRO A 18 24.30 3.30 42.84
C PRO A 18 23.18 2.27 42.86
N ILE A 19 22.80 1.76 41.69
CA ILE A 19 22.04 0.52 41.57
C ILE A 19 22.85 -0.61 42.18
N SER A 20 22.31 -1.18 43.27
CA SER A 20 22.89 -2.30 44.00
C SER A 20 22.95 -3.53 43.09
N SER A 21 24.16 -4.07 42.91
CA SER A 21 24.42 -5.32 42.23
C SER A 21 23.74 -6.50 42.93
N VAL A 22 22.63 -6.98 42.38
CA VAL A 22 22.04 -8.27 42.78
C VAL A 22 22.88 -9.38 42.14
N LYS A 23 23.56 -10.16 42.99
CA LYS A 23 24.32 -11.35 42.62
C LYS A 23 23.38 -12.42 42.05
N PRO A 24 23.59 -12.92 40.81
CA PRO A 24 22.79 -14.01 40.28
C PRO A 24 23.12 -15.32 41.01
N THR A 25 22.09 -15.93 41.59
CA THR A 25 22.12 -17.29 42.13
C THR A 25 22.32 -18.28 40.99
N PRO A 26 23.28 -19.23 41.05
CA PRO A 26 23.40 -20.26 40.03
C PRO A 26 22.18 -21.19 40.10
N MET A 27 21.30 -21.11 39.11
CA MET A 27 20.26 -22.10 38.92
C MET A 27 20.91 -23.41 38.49
N LYS A 28 20.72 -24.41 39.35
CA LYS A 28 21.06 -25.81 39.19
C LYS A 28 20.51 -26.34 37.87
N SER A 29 21.43 -26.68 36.98
CA SER A 29 21.21 -27.44 35.74
C SER A 29 20.41 -28.71 36.02
N ALA A 30 19.20 -28.80 35.47
CA ALA A 30 18.47 -30.05 35.34
C ALA A 30 18.57 -30.48 33.88
N GLN A 31 19.48 -31.41 33.61
CA GLN A 31 19.61 -32.12 32.33
C GLN A 31 18.28 -32.81 31.99
N VAL A 32 17.66 -32.38 30.91
CA VAL A 32 16.63 -33.16 30.21
C VAL A 32 17.34 -34.20 29.34
N PRO A 33 16.96 -35.49 29.39
CA PRO A 33 17.60 -36.55 28.64
C PRO A 33 17.41 -36.39 27.11
N PRO A 34 18.36 -36.89 26.29
CA PRO A 34 18.35 -36.72 24.85
C PRO A 34 17.21 -37.52 24.20
N LYS A 35 16.30 -36.84 23.50
CA LYS A 35 15.39 -37.50 22.55
C LYS A 35 16.12 -37.78 21.25
N LYS A 36 16.49 -39.06 21.16
CA LYS A 36 16.72 -39.92 20.00
C LYS A 36 16.15 -39.38 18.68
N GLY A 37 17.03 -39.36 17.67
CA GLY A 37 16.75 -38.88 16.34
C GLY A 37 15.68 -39.64 15.57
N THR A 38 15.08 -38.90 14.65
CA THR A 38 14.45 -39.42 13.45
C THR A 38 15.08 -38.66 12.30
N ASP A 39 16.09 -39.27 11.69
CA ASP A 39 16.54 -38.94 10.35
C ASP A 39 15.36 -39.23 9.41
N GLY A 40 14.59 -38.19 9.12
CA GLY A 40 13.55 -38.17 8.09
C GLY A 40 14.09 -37.40 6.90
N GLU A 41 14.38 -38.14 5.84
CA GLU A 41 15.01 -37.74 4.59
C GLU A 41 14.65 -36.34 4.07
N ASN A 42 15.67 -35.48 4.01
CA ASN A 42 15.71 -34.28 3.19
C ASN A 42 15.87 -34.64 1.70
N HIS A 43 14.81 -35.15 1.06
CA HIS A 43 14.78 -35.29 -0.39
C HIS A 43 13.39 -35.03 -0.96
N THR A 44 12.91 -33.78 -0.93
CA THR A 44 11.78 -33.40 -1.82
C THR A 44 11.61 -31.90 -2.10
N MET A 45 12.64 -31.08 -1.95
CA MET A 45 12.58 -29.66 -2.38
C MET A 45 13.78 -29.23 -3.23
N ARG A 46 14.36 -30.16 -3.98
CA ARG A 46 15.46 -29.87 -4.90
C ARG A 46 15.28 -30.36 -6.34
N ASN A 47 14.16 -31.02 -6.65
CA ASN A 47 13.88 -31.57 -7.99
C ASN A 47 12.58 -31.05 -8.65
N LEU A 48 11.87 -30.06 -8.09
CA LEU A 48 10.67 -29.49 -8.74
C LEU A 48 10.97 -28.30 -9.67
N ILE A 49 12.24 -27.92 -9.82
CA ILE A 49 12.68 -26.84 -10.72
C ILE A 49 13.00 -27.37 -12.13
N ILE A 50 13.19 -28.68 -12.31
CA ILE A 50 13.63 -29.25 -13.60
C ILE A 50 12.47 -29.75 -14.49
N THR A 51 11.27 -30.00 -13.95
CA THR A 51 10.14 -30.52 -14.75
C THR A 51 9.29 -29.43 -15.43
N VAL A 52 9.32 -28.18 -14.95
CA VAL A 52 8.55 -27.07 -15.56
C VAL A 52 9.29 -26.42 -16.74
N VAL A 53 10.63 -26.49 -16.75
CA VAL A 53 11.46 -25.94 -17.84
C VAL A 53 11.33 -26.77 -19.13
N ALA A 54 11.03 -28.08 -19.03
CA ALA A 54 10.86 -28.94 -20.20
C ALA A 54 9.52 -28.72 -20.96
N ILE A 55 8.50 -28.11 -20.33
CA ILE A 55 7.19 -27.88 -20.96
C ILE A 55 7.14 -26.51 -21.69
N LEU A 56 7.93 -25.52 -21.25
CA LEU A 56 7.96 -24.18 -21.87
C LEU A 56 8.79 -24.11 -23.17
N VAL A 57 9.65 -25.10 -23.45
CA VAL A 57 10.44 -25.13 -24.69
C VAL A 57 9.65 -25.66 -25.89
N VAL A 58 8.49 -26.31 -25.68
CA VAL A 58 7.66 -26.86 -26.77
C VAL A 58 6.55 -25.89 -27.22
N MET A 59 6.11 -24.94 -26.39
CA MET A 59 5.13 -23.90 -26.79
C MET A 59 5.74 -22.64 -27.41
N GLY A 60 7.08 -22.53 -27.47
CA GLY A 60 7.80 -21.38 -28.03
C GLY A 60 8.16 -21.44 -29.52
N ILE A 61 7.85 -22.52 -30.23
CA ILE A 61 8.33 -22.76 -31.62
C ILE A 61 7.17 -22.81 -32.65
N ALA A 62 6.09 -22.04 -32.43
CA ALA A 62 4.92 -22.04 -33.33
C ALA A 62 4.44 -20.67 -33.83
N TRP A 63 5.25 -19.61 -33.71
CA TRP A 63 5.00 -18.34 -34.43
C TRP A 63 6.15 -17.90 -35.34
N ALA A 64 7.18 -18.73 -35.48
CA ALA A 64 8.38 -18.40 -36.24
C ALA A 64 8.56 -19.24 -37.52
N VAL A 65 7.49 -19.68 -38.21
CA VAL A 65 7.57 -20.19 -39.60
C VAL A 65 6.25 -19.96 -40.35
N THR A 66 5.92 -18.71 -40.67
CA THR A 66 5.12 -18.27 -41.84
C THR A 66 5.06 -16.74 -41.76
N GLY A 67 5.61 -15.92 -42.65
CA GLY A 67 6.26 -16.07 -43.93
C GLY A 67 6.21 -14.66 -44.55
N ASP A 68 7.37 -14.08 -44.84
CA ASP A 68 7.52 -12.73 -45.39
C ASP A 68 6.72 -12.50 -46.70
N LYS A 69 6.25 -11.25 -46.92
CA LYS A 69 6.64 -10.41 -48.08
C LYS A 69 5.94 -9.02 -48.14
N LYS A 70 6.80 -8.00 -48.13
CA LYS A 70 6.82 -6.70 -48.86
C LYS A 70 5.52 -5.96 -49.26
N SER A 71 5.47 -4.71 -48.78
CA SER A 71 5.11 -3.43 -49.43
C SER A 71 4.22 -3.40 -50.69
N SER A 72 3.11 -2.66 -50.59
CA SER A 72 2.69 -1.71 -51.62
C SER A 72 1.75 -0.63 -51.06
N ASP A 73 1.95 0.55 -51.61
CA ASP A 73 1.33 1.86 -51.36
C ASP A 73 -0.18 1.94 -51.70
N THR A 74 -0.81 3.06 -51.32
CA THR A 74 -1.95 3.73 -52.00
C THR A 74 -3.44 3.49 -51.57
N THR A 75 -4.01 4.58 -51.03
CA THR A 75 -5.41 5.12 -51.03
C THR A 75 -6.56 4.59 -50.14
N ASN A 76 -7.19 5.58 -49.48
CA ASN A 76 -8.60 5.79 -49.12
C ASN A 76 -9.59 4.62 -49.27
N THR A 77 -10.39 4.38 -48.21
CA THR A 77 -11.86 4.59 -48.21
C THR A 77 -12.40 4.49 -46.77
N SER A 78 -13.16 5.50 -46.35
CA SER A 78 -14.01 5.55 -45.13
C SER A 78 -15.33 4.83 -45.38
N PRO A 79 -16.01 4.25 -44.36
CA PRO A 79 -17.05 5.03 -43.66
C PRO A 79 -17.16 4.79 -42.14
N THR A 80 -17.28 5.91 -41.42
CA THR A 80 -18.28 6.28 -40.40
C THR A 80 -19.10 5.20 -39.65
N ALA A 81 -18.94 5.20 -38.31
CA ALA A 81 -20.02 5.19 -37.29
C ALA A 81 -19.40 5.67 -35.96
N THR A 82 -19.42 6.96 -35.61
CA THR A 82 -20.46 7.71 -34.87
C THR A 82 -21.15 6.93 -33.73
N SER A 83 -20.76 7.23 -32.49
CA SER A 83 -21.70 7.46 -31.40
C SER A 83 -21.15 8.56 -30.49
N THR A 84 -22.02 9.53 -30.28
CA THR A 84 -21.81 10.89 -29.79
C THR A 84 -22.46 11.01 -28.41
N THR A 85 -21.82 11.69 -27.47
CA THR A 85 -22.46 12.55 -26.44
C THR A 85 -21.33 13.43 -25.88
N THR A 86 -21.02 14.60 -26.46
CA THR A 86 -21.64 15.92 -26.27
C THR A 86 -21.77 16.37 -24.81
N GLY A 87 -20.84 17.23 -24.41
CA GLY A 87 -20.93 18.16 -23.29
C GLY A 87 -19.94 19.29 -23.53
N SER A 88 -20.46 20.48 -23.81
CA SER A 88 -19.82 21.60 -24.52
C SER A 88 -18.83 22.45 -23.71
N THR A 89 -17.95 23.08 -24.48
CA THR A 89 -16.97 24.16 -24.24
C THR A 89 -17.32 25.25 -23.22
N GLY A 90 -16.32 25.65 -22.44
CA GLY A 90 -16.24 26.94 -21.75
C GLY A 90 -14.82 27.25 -21.28
N THR A 91 -14.10 28.08 -22.04
CA THR A 91 -12.82 28.69 -21.61
C THR A 91 -13.11 29.71 -20.51
N GLN A 92 -12.54 29.52 -19.32
CA GLN A 92 -12.36 30.60 -18.35
C GLN A 92 -11.09 30.41 -17.53
N THR A 93 -10.20 31.40 -17.66
CA THR A 93 -8.98 31.60 -16.88
C THR A 93 -9.33 31.90 -15.43
N GLY A 94 -8.81 31.06 -14.52
CA GLY A 94 -8.94 31.18 -13.08
C GLY A 94 -8.67 29.82 -12.43
N THR A 95 -7.40 29.46 -12.23
CA THR A 95 -6.96 28.20 -11.62
C THR A 95 -7.29 28.17 -10.13
N THR A 96 -8.58 28.10 -9.79
CA THR A 96 -9.01 27.57 -8.51
C THR A 96 -9.03 26.05 -8.66
N SER A 97 -7.99 25.42 -8.14
CA SER A 97 -7.77 23.98 -8.20
C SER A 97 -8.78 23.27 -7.29
N SER A 98 -10.03 23.15 -7.74
CA SER A 98 -11.11 22.50 -6.99
C SER A 98 -10.86 21.00 -6.95
N ASN A 99 -10.68 20.44 -5.76
CA ASN A 99 -10.70 18.99 -5.57
C ASN A 99 -12.15 18.50 -5.63
N THR A 100 -12.39 17.46 -6.42
CA THR A 100 -13.65 16.71 -6.41
C THR A 100 -13.51 15.55 -5.44
N GLN A 101 -14.58 15.14 -4.76
CA GLN A 101 -14.56 13.93 -3.95
C GLN A 101 -14.93 12.71 -4.81
N VAL A 102 -14.19 11.62 -4.61
CA VAL A 102 -14.49 10.30 -5.15
C VAL A 102 -14.82 9.37 -3.98
N SER A 103 -15.75 8.43 -4.18
CA SER A 103 -16.16 7.50 -3.11
C SER A 103 -16.48 6.11 -3.63
N PHE A 104 -16.44 5.12 -2.74
CA PHE A 104 -17.09 3.84 -3.01
C PHE A 104 -18.58 4.02 -3.30
N PRO A 105 -19.23 3.10 -4.05
CA PRO A 105 -20.68 3.14 -4.26
C PRO A 105 -21.48 3.13 -2.95
N SER A 106 -20.94 2.50 -1.90
CA SER A 106 -21.53 2.48 -0.55
C SER A 106 -21.33 3.78 0.23
N GLY A 107 -20.46 4.68 -0.24
CA GLY A 107 -20.00 5.84 0.52
C GLY A 107 -19.06 5.51 1.69
N ALA A 108 -18.65 4.24 1.83
CA ALA A 108 -17.84 3.80 2.97
C ALA A 108 -16.44 4.44 3.00
N LEU A 109 -15.83 4.70 1.84
CA LEU A 109 -14.57 5.42 1.71
C LEU A 109 -14.75 6.64 0.80
N VAL A 110 -14.26 7.80 1.22
CA VAL A 110 -14.28 9.06 0.46
C VAL A 110 -12.88 9.69 0.46
N ILE A 111 -12.38 10.02 -0.73
CA ILE A 111 -11.05 10.62 -0.95
C ILE A 111 -11.18 11.80 -1.91
N ALA A 112 -10.32 12.81 -1.76
CA ALA A 112 -10.25 13.94 -2.68
C ALA A 112 -9.43 13.58 -3.94
N SER A 113 -9.86 14.06 -5.10
CA SER A 113 -9.22 13.85 -6.39
C SER A 113 -9.40 15.07 -7.31
N PRO A 114 -8.32 15.61 -7.91
CA PRO A 114 -6.92 15.25 -7.67
C PRO A 114 -6.40 15.80 -6.33
N GLN A 115 -5.56 15.09 -5.59
CA GLN A 115 -4.91 15.61 -4.37
C GLN A 115 -3.43 15.95 -4.59
N ASN A 116 -2.81 16.72 -3.70
CA ASN A 116 -1.38 17.02 -3.87
C ASN A 116 -0.55 15.72 -3.83
N ALA A 117 0.42 15.59 -4.74
CA ALA A 117 1.36 14.49 -4.69
C ALA A 117 2.31 14.62 -3.48
N GLY A 118 2.82 13.50 -2.97
CA GLY A 118 3.74 13.49 -1.84
C GLY A 118 3.74 12.19 -1.06
N LEU A 119 4.16 12.26 0.21
CA LEU A 119 4.27 11.11 1.11
C LEU A 119 3.01 10.86 1.94
N GLU A 120 1.93 11.58 1.68
CA GLU A 120 0.70 11.50 2.46
C GLU A 120 -0.51 11.56 1.52
N ILE A 121 -1.54 10.77 1.82
CA ILE A 121 -2.83 10.79 1.13
C ILE A 121 -3.94 11.13 2.11
N ALA A 122 -4.67 12.21 1.82
CA ALA A 122 -5.77 12.66 2.66
C ALA A 122 -7.03 11.82 2.42
N VAL A 123 -7.56 11.26 3.51
CA VAL A 123 -8.81 10.51 3.54
C VAL A 123 -9.91 11.39 4.14
N SER A 124 -10.89 11.74 3.32
CA SER A 124 -11.96 12.66 3.71
C SER A 124 -12.94 12.01 4.68
N ASN A 125 -13.30 10.74 4.44
CA ASN A 125 -14.20 9.99 5.30
C ASN A 125 -14.01 8.47 5.13
N VAL A 126 -14.18 7.74 6.23
CA VAL A 126 -14.25 6.28 6.30
C VAL A 126 -15.38 5.90 7.25
N VAL A 127 -16.30 5.03 6.81
CA VAL A 127 -17.40 4.51 7.62
C VAL A 127 -16.93 3.24 8.32
N VAL A 128 -16.56 3.36 9.60
CA VAL A 128 -15.91 2.29 10.34
C VAL A 128 -16.84 1.70 11.40
N GLN A 129 -17.13 0.40 11.30
CA GLN A 129 -17.83 -0.35 12.35
C GLN A 129 -16.88 -1.16 13.23
N VAL A 130 -15.79 -1.64 12.63
CA VAL A 130 -14.67 -2.36 13.25
C VAL A 130 -13.38 -1.74 12.73
N PRO A 131 -12.24 -1.78 13.46
CA PRO A 131 -10.99 -1.21 12.98
C PRO A 131 -10.69 -1.65 11.53
N THR A 132 -10.43 -0.68 10.67
CA THR A 132 -10.34 -0.86 9.21
C THR A 132 -9.14 -0.09 8.67
N TRP A 133 -8.29 -0.78 7.93
CA TRP A 133 -7.19 -0.18 7.19
C TRP A 133 -7.71 0.50 5.93
N VAL A 134 -7.30 1.75 5.69
CA VAL A 134 -7.31 2.31 4.34
C VAL A 134 -5.94 2.09 3.74
N VAL A 135 -5.91 1.41 2.59
CA VAL A 135 -4.69 0.96 1.91
C VAL A 135 -4.57 1.71 0.60
N ILE A 136 -3.40 2.31 0.35
CA ILE A 136 -3.09 2.99 -0.90
C ILE A 136 -2.20 2.10 -1.77
N TYR A 137 -2.58 1.92 -3.01
CA TYR A 137 -1.87 1.12 -4.00
C TYR A 137 -1.38 1.99 -5.15
N GLU A 138 -0.25 1.62 -5.73
CA GLU A 138 0.12 2.15 -7.04
C GLU A 138 -0.83 1.66 -8.13
N ASN A 139 -0.87 2.39 -9.24
CA ASN A 139 -1.50 1.92 -10.44
C ASN A 139 -0.48 1.13 -11.28
N TYR A 140 -0.74 -0.17 -11.44
CA TYR A 140 0.00 -1.04 -12.34
C TYR A 140 -0.91 -1.47 -13.49
N ASN A 141 -0.74 -0.83 -14.65
CA ASN A 141 -1.50 -1.14 -15.88
C ASN A 141 -3.03 -1.07 -15.73
N GLY A 142 -3.53 -0.09 -14.96
CA GLY A 142 -4.96 0.11 -14.72
C GLY A 142 -5.53 -0.73 -13.57
N GLN A 143 -4.69 -1.45 -12.83
CA GLN A 143 -5.07 -2.28 -11.69
C GLN A 143 -4.27 -1.87 -10.44
N PRO A 144 -4.78 -2.16 -9.22
CA PRO A 144 -4.00 -2.01 -8.00
C PRO A 144 -2.72 -2.86 -8.04
N GLY A 145 -1.57 -2.22 -7.83
CA GLY A 145 -0.24 -2.84 -7.78
C GLY A 145 0.27 -2.99 -6.35
N ASN A 146 1.55 -2.66 -6.12
CA ASN A 146 2.14 -2.67 -4.78
C ASN A 146 1.44 -1.67 -3.84
N VAL A 147 1.37 -2.02 -2.56
CA VAL A 147 0.94 -1.10 -1.50
C VAL A 147 2.01 -0.05 -1.26
N LEU A 148 1.59 1.21 -1.25
CA LEU A 148 2.41 2.37 -0.95
C LEU A 148 2.32 2.76 0.53
N GLY A 149 1.19 2.50 1.17
CA GLY A 149 0.96 2.80 2.59
C GLY A 149 -0.39 2.29 3.06
N ALA A 150 -0.56 2.19 4.38
CA ALA A 150 -1.82 1.84 5.02
C ALA A 150 -1.94 2.56 6.37
N ALA A 151 -3.14 3.00 6.72
CA ALA A 151 -3.42 3.57 8.04
C ALA A 151 -4.71 3.01 8.63
N LEU A 152 -4.70 2.78 9.94
CA LEU A 152 -5.83 2.19 10.67
C LEU A 152 -6.86 3.28 10.99
N PHE A 153 -8.10 3.08 10.61
CA PHE A 153 -9.22 3.94 10.97
C PHE A 153 -10.12 3.20 11.95
N THR A 154 -10.65 3.94 12.92
CA THR A 154 -11.47 3.45 14.02
C THR A 154 -12.76 4.27 14.09
N LYS A 155 -13.74 3.85 14.89
CA LYS A 155 -15.04 4.54 14.98
C LYS A 155 -14.90 6.01 15.44
N ASP A 156 -13.89 6.31 16.25
CA ASP A 156 -13.52 7.63 16.75
C ASP A 156 -12.61 8.42 15.79
N ARG A 157 -12.10 7.78 14.73
CA ARG A 157 -11.25 8.38 13.70
C ARG A 157 -11.73 8.00 12.31
N SER A 158 -12.74 8.71 11.82
CA SER A 158 -13.35 8.49 10.50
C SER A 158 -12.72 9.33 9.37
N SER A 159 -11.72 10.16 9.66
CA SER A 159 -10.98 10.96 8.66
C SER A 159 -9.54 11.10 9.09
N GLY A 160 -8.65 11.42 8.15
CA GLY A 160 -7.24 11.56 8.46
C GLY A 160 -6.37 11.39 7.22
N ALA A 161 -5.21 10.78 7.40
CA ALA A 161 -4.24 10.61 6.34
C ALA A 161 -3.62 9.23 6.37
N VAL A 162 -3.10 8.80 5.22
CA VAL A 162 -2.28 7.61 5.05
C VAL A 162 -0.86 8.04 4.70
N ASP A 163 0.08 7.74 5.58
CA ASP A 163 1.51 7.90 5.32
C ASP A 163 1.99 6.83 4.33
N LEU A 164 2.83 7.26 3.39
CA LEU A 164 3.34 6.41 2.32
C LEU A 164 4.83 6.12 2.50
N LEU A 165 5.19 4.85 2.32
CA LEU A 165 6.58 4.38 2.23
C LEU A 165 7.25 4.81 0.92
N ARG A 166 6.45 5.07 -0.11
CA ARG A 166 6.87 5.66 -1.38
C ARG A 166 5.83 6.69 -1.81
N GLY A 167 6.29 7.91 -2.03
CA GLY A 167 5.41 9.02 -2.38
C GLY A 167 4.75 8.85 -3.74
N THR A 168 3.59 9.48 -3.86
CA THR A 168 2.92 9.68 -5.14
C THR A 168 3.63 10.73 -5.99
N LEU A 169 3.38 10.72 -7.30
CA LEU A 169 3.95 11.66 -8.26
C LEU A 169 2.83 12.47 -8.91
N PRO A 170 3.03 13.78 -9.16
CA PRO A 170 2.03 14.62 -9.82
C PRO A 170 1.55 14.04 -11.14
N GLY A 171 0.26 14.22 -11.44
CA GLY A 171 -0.38 13.77 -12.67
C GLY A 171 -0.60 12.25 -12.76
N GLN A 172 -0.30 11.49 -11.70
CA GLN A 172 -0.49 10.04 -11.69
C GLN A 172 -1.78 9.63 -10.99
N THR A 173 -2.23 8.43 -11.35
CA THR A 173 -3.37 7.76 -10.73
C THR A 173 -2.92 6.69 -9.72
N TYR A 174 -3.68 6.56 -8.66
CA TYR A 174 -3.53 5.57 -7.60
C TYR A 174 -4.88 4.93 -7.25
N PHE A 175 -4.84 3.88 -6.44
CA PHE A 175 -6.03 3.23 -5.90
C PHE A 175 -6.03 3.28 -4.38
N ALA A 176 -7.21 3.40 -3.79
CA ALA A 176 -7.43 3.21 -2.37
C ALA A 176 -8.40 2.05 -2.14
N GLY A 177 -8.14 1.23 -1.13
CA GLY A 177 -8.99 0.13 -0.72
C GLY A 177 -9.20 0.12 0.80
N GLU A 178 -10.15 -0.70 1.25
CA GLU A 178 -10.33 -1.01 2.66
C GLU A 178 -9.88 -2.44 2.94
N ALA A 179 -9.29 -2.68 4.12
CA ALA A 179 -9.05 -4.01 4.65
C ALA A 179 -9.45 -4.07 6.12
N ARG A 180 -10.05 -5.17 6.55
CA ARG A 180 -10.46 -5.35 7.94
C ARG A 180 -9.27 -5.78 8.77
N ASP A 181 -9.03 -5.08 9.88
CA ASP A 181 -8.02 -5.47 10.85
C ASP A 181 -8.37 -6.80 11.56
N ASP A 182 -7.37 -7.65 11.78
CA ASP A 182 -7.54 -8.92 12.48
C ASP A 182 -7.55 -8.80 14.03
N GLY A 183 -7.27 -7.60 14.55
CA GLY A 183 -7.20 -7.26 15.97
C GLY A 183 -5.80 -7.00 16.49
N ASP A 184 -4.74 -7.22 15.69
CA ASP A 184 -3.36 -6.98 16.11
C ASP A 184 -2.89 -5.52 15.88
N HIS A 185 -3.70 -4.71 15.17
CA HIS A 185 -3.41 -3.34 14.78
C HIS A 185 -2.10 -3.19 13.98
N MET A 186 -1.69 -4.25 13.27
CA MET A 186 -0.52 -4.26 12.39
C MET A 186 -0.92 -4.68 10.97
N PHE A 187 -0.85 -3.73 10.04
CA PHE A 187 -1.23 -4.00 8.66
C PHE A 187 -0.45 -5.17 8.04
N SER A 188 -1.18 -6.17 7.56
CA SER A 188 -0.69 -7.36 6.89
C SER A 188 -1.59 -7.72 5.71
N MET A 189 -1.04 -7.74 4.49
CA MET A 189 -1.80 -8.22 3.33
C MET A 189 -2.23 -9.69 3.41
N THR A 190 -1.63 -10.46 4.32
CA THR A 190 -1.93 -11.88 4.49
C THR A 190 -3.05 -12.08 5.51
N ASN A 191 -3.07 -11.28 6.59
CA ASN A 191 -3.99 -11.47 7.71
C ASN A 191 -5.19 -10.52 7.65
N ASP A 192 -5.03 -9.32 7.07
CA ASP A 192 -6.08 -8.32 6.94
C ASP A 192 -6.79 -8.46 5.58
N PRO A 193 -7.98 -9.09 5.53
CA PRO A 193 -8.68 -9.29 4.28
C PRO A 193 -9.18 -7.95 3.71
N ALA A 194 -8.89 -7.72 2.44
CA ALA A 194 -9.49 -6.63 1.69
C ALA A 194 -11.02 -6.75 1.63
N THR A 195 -11.72 -5.62 1.68
CA THR A 195 -13.15 -5.52 1.37
C THR A 195 -13.39 -5.95 -0.08
N ARG A 196 -14.33 -6.87 -0.28
CA ARG A 196 -14.60 -7.50 -1.58
C ARG A 196 -16.05 -7.33 -2.02
N ASP A 197 -16.26 -7.31 -3.33
CA ASP A 197 -17.58 -7.34 -3.94
C ASP A 197 -18.22 -8.75 -3.84
N THR A 198 -19.43 -8.89 -4.38
CA THR A 198 -20.16 -10.17 -4.42
C THR A 198 -19.47 -11.24 -5.24
N ASN A 199 -18.56 -10.87 -6.13
CA ASN A 199 -17.76 -11.78 -6.96
C ASN A 199 -16.42 -12.13 -6.31
N GLY A 200 -16.14 -11.58 -5.13
CA GLY A 200 -14.88 -11.78 -4.41
C GLY A 200 -13.74 -10.88 -4.90
N ASN A 201 -13.98 -9.89 -5.76
CA ASN A 201 -12.93 -8.95 -6.18
C ASN A 201 -12.73 -7.84 -5.14
N PRO A 202 -11.50 -7.43 -4.84
CA PRO A 202 -11.26 -6.27 -3.97
C PRO A 202 -11.95 -5.02 -4.50
N ILE A 203 -12.69 -4.32 -3.65
CA ILE A 203 -13.29 -3.03 -3.97
C ILE A 203 -12.23 -1.96 -3.78
N THR A 204 -11.94 -1.20 -4.85
CA THR A 204 -10.98 -0.11 -4.82
C THR A 204 -11.55 1.15 -5.49
N LEU A 205 -11.00 2.29 -5.08
CA LEU A 205 -11.37 3.62 -5.51
C LEU A 205 -10.18 4.26 -6.23
N LYS A 206 -10.38 4.65 -7.48
CA LYS A 206 -9.36 5.34 -8.26
C LYS A 206 -9.34 6.84 -7.90
N PHE A 207 -8.16 7.40 -7.72
CA PHE A 207 -7.97 8.85 -7.52
C PHE A 207 -6.70 9.35 -8.20
N GLU A 208 -6.62 10.65 -8.43
CA GLU A 208 -5.51 11.32 -9.11
C GLU A 208 -4.72 12.22 -8.17
N THR A 209 -3.50 12.57 -8.59
CA THR A 209 -2.62 13.49 -7.86
C THR A 209 -2.15 14.65 -8.75
N LYS A 210 -1.84 15.80 -8.15
CA LYS A 210 -1.43 17.04 -8.82
C LYS A 210 -0.20 17.67 -8.16
#